data_AF-A0A6G1S2Q2-F1
#
_entry.id   AF-A0A6G1S2Q2-F1
#
_cell.length_a   1.000
_cell.length_b   1.000
_cell.length_c   1.000
_cell.angle_alpha   90.00
_cell.angle_beta   90.00
_cell.angle_gamma   90.00
#
_symmetry.space_group_name_H-M   'P 1'
#
loop_
_entity.id
_entity.type
_entity.pdbx_description
1 polymer ?
#
loop_
_entity_poly.entity_id
_entity_poly.type
_entity_poly.pdbx_seq_one_letter_code
_entity_poly.pdbx_strand_id
1 'polypeptide(L)'
;MDLNHLINLLVEDVKQVIEWIDTHGEGFLNKHVGVGRNLQKTRVLQQSYEHFDKVAQNTYTNAGKLLGAAHELAQTGTCDSREMCRLANELSTRIQQFAQKVDQRKSLLNQVVNFYKDELHVSQRLEQFKQLLIVIEASSLQCPDTIESAQDAILQLDNKKKNIFSSANRVIEQGKLITDQLKSRASDFANGQPLTKYLFDSTVQQTNSSSRPFSADSQSSQASTNSAQFSQSSGNHYRQPSSNGSINNDLNLVSQTAKQDLSYLASTNNQSSLPTTTHSSQAHSGNQISQAASYNNTPASATAASTSSGNAASVSPLTTIITSLQAIENIIARLTQDLRRTEDYYNKHRRALESCLQLKLYEKEILDASQQLDITMEEMQSVSQKLPDIQSVESGEKILKQHNNNTKKLRELVFTIIKKGQELIEELKQSTCGIVVDNEQSAIEQITMLVDFMDQRAQEADELAECRRMHIEYSIKFRQFEIDAQQVQSWIRKGESMLIASFHIPLSLKEAEELRVSHEKFQQAFERSHASTLHFKQR
;
A
#
# COMPACT_ATOMS: atom_id res chain seq x y z
N MET A 1 -74.99 -0.85 -29.40
CA MET A 1 -73.95 -1.68 -30.04
C MET A 1 -74.27 -3.12 -29.74
N ASP A 2 -74.20 -4.00 -30.74
CA ASP A 2 -74.33 -5.44 -30.54
C ASP A 2 -73.10 -5.98 -29.79
N LEU A 3 -73.29 -6.89 -28.84
CA LEU A 3 -72.22 -7.49 -28.02
C LEU A 3 -71.15 -8.16 -28.88
N ASN A 4 -71.57 -8.78 -29.99
CA ASN A 4 -70.65 -9.38 -30.96
C ASN A 4 -69.75 -8.34 -31.65
N HIS A 5 -70.26 -7.12 -31.86
CA HIS A 5 -69.47 -6.04 -32.43
C HIS A 5 -68.40 -5.54 -31.45
N LEU A 6 -68.74 -5.47 -30.15
CA LEU A 6 -67.79 -5.08 -29.09
C LEU A 6 -66.68 -6.12 -28.89
N ILE A 7 -67.01 -7.40 -28.94
CA ILE A 7 -66.04 -8.50 -28.88
C ILE A 7 -65.09 -8.46 -30.09
N ASN A 8 -65.63 -8.28 -31.31
CA ASN A 8 -64.81 -8.19 -32.52
C ASN A 8 -63.87 -6.98 -32.49
N LEU A 9 -64.32 -5.84 -31.96
CA LEU A 9 -63.48 -4.66 -31.79
C LEU A 9 -62.32 -4.92 -30.81
N LEU A 10 -62.60 -5.55 -29.67
CA LEU A 10 -61.58 -5.90 -28.68
C LEU A 10 -60.54 -6.88 -29.26
N VAL A 11 -60.98 -7.89 -30.00
CA VAL A 11 -60.10 -8.86 -30.67
C VAL A 11 -59.16 -8.14 -31.65
N GLU A 12 -59.70 -7.20 -32.42
CA GLU A 12 -58.92 -6.45 -33.41
C GLU A 12 -57.90 -5.51 -32.74
N ASP A 13 -58.29 -4.81 -31.67
CA ASP A 13 -57.38 -3.95 -30.91
C ASP A 13 -56.26 -4.76 -30.22
N VAL A 14 -56.57 -5.95 -29.70
CA VAL A 14 -55.55 -6.87 -29.14
C VAL A 14 -54.55 -7.30 -30.22
N LYS A 15 -55.03 -7.66 -31.42
CA LYS A 15 -54.16 -8.03 -32.55
C LYS A 15 -53.27 -6.86 -32.97
N GLN A 16 -53.80 -5.64 -33.05
CA GLN A 16 -53.00 -4.46 -33.39
C GLN A 16 -51.88 -4.20 -32.37
N VAL A 17 -52.16 -4.39 -31.08
CA VAL A 17 -51.13 -4.26 -30.03
C VAL A 17 -50.06 -5.33 -30.19
N ILE A 18 -50.43 -6.59 -30.42
CA ILE A 18 -49.47 -7.69 -30.62
C ILE A 18 -48.64 -7.45 -31.89
N GLU A 19 -49.28 -7.07 -33.00
CA GLU A 19 -48.61 -6.74 -34.25
C GLU A 19 -47.62 -5.60 -34.06
N TRP A 20 -47.99 -4.54 -33.32
CA TRP A 20 -47.08 -3.45 -33.01
C TRP A 20 -45.87 -3.95 -32.20
N ILE A 21 -46.08 -4.81 -31.20
CA ILE A 21 -44.98 -5.40 -30.42
C ILE A 21 -44.05 -6.20 -31.34
N ASP A 22 -44.59 -7.05 -32.22
CA ASP A 22 -43.81 -7.93 -33.09
C ASP A 22 -43.04 -7.15 -34.18
N THR A 23 -43.68 -6.15 -34.78
CA THR A 23 -43.12 -5.43 -35.94
C THR A 23 -42.27 -4.22 -35.54
N HIS A 24 -42.75 -3.40 -34.61
CA HIS A 24 -42.10 -2.16 -34.21
C HIS A 24 -41.28 -2.34 -32.94
N GLY A 25 -41.85 -2.97 -31.91
CA GLY A 25 -41.19 -3.20 -30.62
C GLY A 25 -39.95 -4.09 -30.73
N GLU A 26 -40.13 -5.35 -31.11
CA GLU A 26 -39.03 -6.30 -31.32
C GLU A 26 -38.13 -5.85 -32.48
N GLY A 27 -38.69 -5.27 -33.54
CA GLY A 27 -37.94 -4.71 -34.65
C GLY A 27 -36.92 -3.66 -34.21
N PHE A 28 -37.30 -2.77 -33.29
CA PHE A 28 -36.38 -1.80 -32.69
C PHE A 28 -35.31 -2.49 -31.83
N LEU A 29 -35.72 -3.39 -30.91
CA LEU A 29 -34.79 -4.09 -30.01
C LEU A 29 -33.76 -4.96 -30.74
N ASN A 30 -34.13 -5.55 -31.88
CA ASN A 30 -33.26 -6.38 -32.71
C ASN A 30 -32.28 -5.57 -33.57
N LYS A 31 -32.66 -4.35 -33.96
CA LYS A 31 -31.75 -3.42 -34.67
C LYS A 31 -30.75 -2.76 -33.72
N HIS A 32 -31.15 -2.50 -32.48
CA HIS A 32 -30.36 -1.75 -31.49
C HIS A 32 -29.81 -2.66 -30.37
N VAL A 33 -29.02 -3.65 -30.74
CA VAL A 33 -28.49 -4.66 -29.81
C VAL A 33 -27.13 -4.29 -29.18
N GLY A 34 -26.28 -3.55 -29.89
CA GLY A 34 -24.96 -3.16 -29.39
C GLY A 34 -25.04 -2.02 -28.36
N VAL A 35 -24.01 -1.86 -27.54
CA VAL A 35 -24.00 -0.85 -26.46
C VAL A 35 -23.16 0.38 -26.80
N GLY A 36 -22.46 0.37 -27.94
CA GLY A 36 -21.58 1.45 -28.35
C GLY A 36 -20.13 1.17 -27.95
N ARG A 37 -19.21 1.92 -28.57
CA ARG A 37 -17.75 1.73 -28.41
C ARG A 37 -17.10 2.69 -27.40
N ASN A 38 -17.87 3.66 -26.90
CA ASN A 38 -17.41 4.68 -25.95
C ASN A 38 -18.62 5.36 -25.27
N LEU A 39 -18.35 6.21 -24.27
CA LEU A 39 -19.37 6.93 -23.51
C LEU A 39 -20.34 7.69 -24.43
N GLN A 40 -19.82 8.44 -25.41
CA GLN A 40 -20.65 9.27 -26.29
C GLN A 40 -21.61 8.43 -27.14
N LYS A 41 -21.11 7.36 -27.76
CA LYS A 41 -21.96 6.44 -28.55
C LYS A 41 -22.99 5.73 -27.69
N THR A 42 -22.60 5.32 -26.49
CA THR A 42 -23.54 4.69 -25.52
C THR A 42 -24.63 5.68 -25.11
N ARG A 43 -24.30 6.96 -24.91
CA ARG A 43 -25.26 8.03 -24.58
C ARG A 43 -26.26 8.28 -25.71
N VAL A 44 -25.82 8.29 -26.95
CA VAL A 44 -26.73 8.40 -28.11
C VAL A 44 -27.69 7.21 -28.16
N LEU A 45 -27.19 6.00 -27.94
CA LEU A 45 -28.03 4.79 -27.87
C LEU A 45 -29.02 4.84 -26.69
N GLN A 46 -28.59 5.34 -25.53
CA GLN A 46 -29.44 5.55 -24.37
C GLN A 46 -30.57 6.55 -24.66
N GLN A 47 -30.27 7.69 -25.29
CA GLN A 47 -31.28 8.70 -25.65
C GLN A 47 -32.28 8.16 -26.69
N SER A 48 -31.78 7.45 -27.72
CA SER A 48 -32.64 6.79 -28.71
C SER A 48 -33.57 5.77 -28.04
N TYR A 49 -33.04 5.00 -27.09
CA TYR A 49 -33.81 4.05 -26.31
C TYR A 49 -34.83 4.73 -25.38
N GLU A 50 -34.48 5.83 -24.70
CA GLU A 50 -35.41 6.61 -23.86
C GLU A 50 -36.59 7.17 -24.67
N HIS A 51 -36.35 7.58 -25.92
CA HIS A 51 -37.42 7.98 -26.82
C HIS A 51 -38.35 6.80 -27.16
N PHE A 52 -37.78 5.64 -27.48
CA PHE A 52 -38.54 4.42 -27.72
C PHE A 52 -39.32 3.96 -26.48
N ASP A 53 -38.74 4.01 -25.28
CA ASP A 53 -39.37 3.63 -24.01
C ASP A 53 -40.66 4.44 -23.77
N LYS A 54 -40.63 5.74 -24.10
CA LYS A 54 -41.83 6.61 -24.06
C LYS A 54 -42.91 6.16 -25.04
N VAL A 55 -42.54 5.70 -26.24
CA VAL A 55 -43.49 5.16 -27.22
C VAL A 55 -44.05 3.82 -26.74
N ALA A 56 -43.21 2.93 -26.19
CA ALA A 56 -43.63 1.65 -25.62
C ALA A 56 -44.59 1.82 -24.43
N GLN A 57 -44.43 2.88 -23.63
CA GLN A 57 -45.33 3.20 -22.52
C GLN A 57 -46.79 3.42 -22.96
N ASN A 58 -47.00 3.95 -24.17
CA ASN A 58 -48.34 4.09 -24.73
C ASN A 58 -48.95 2.71 -25.01
N THR A 59 -48.15 1.78 -25.53
CA THR A 59 -48.55 0.38 -25.77
C THR A 59 -48.88 -0.34 -24.45
N TYR A 60 -48.08 -0.16 -23.39
CA TYR A 60 -48.39 -0.73 -22.07
C TYR A 60 -49.71 -0.20 -21.50
N THR A 61 -49.93 1.11 -21.62
CA THR A 61 -51.17 1.75 -21.17
C THR A 61 -52.37 1.24 -21.96
N ASN A 62 -52.23 1.08 -23.28
CA ASN A 62 -53.28 0.54 -24.14
C ASN A 62 -53.59 -0.92 -23.78
N ALA A 63 -52.57 -1.77 -23.67
CA ALA A 63 -52.72 -3.17 -23.27
C ALA A 63 -53.43 -3.30 -21.91
N GLY A 64 -53.09 -2.45 -20.93
CA GLY A 64 -53.78 -2.43 -19.63
C GLY A 64 -55.28 -2.12 -19.73
N LYS A 65 -55.67 -1.17 -20.60
CA LYS A 65 -57.08 -0.87 -20.86
C LYS A 65 -57.80 -2.03 -21.53
N LEU A 66 -57.16 -2.66 -22.53
CA LEU A 66 -57.73 -3.82 -23.23
C LEU A 66 -57.91 -5.03 -22.30
N LEU A 67 -56.95 -5.27 -21.41
CA LEU A 67 -57.05 -6.32 -20.39
C LEU A 67 -58.18 -6.04 -19.39
N GLY A 68 -58.34 -4.78 -18.97
CA GLY A 68 -59.47 -4.35 -18.12
C GLY A 68 -60.81 -4.58 -18.80
N ALA A 69 -60.94 -4.16 -20.06
CA ALA A 69 -62.15 -4.37 -20.87
C ALA A 69 -62.46 -5.86 -21.08
N ALA A 70 -61.44 -6.68 -21.35
CA ALA A 70 -61.59 -8.13 -21.49
C ALA A 70 -62.09 -8.78 -20.20
N HIS A 71 -61.60 -8.33 -19.04
CA HIS A 71 -62.03 -8.81 -17.73
C HIS A 71 -63.48 -8.41 -17.41
N GLU A 72 -63.86 -7.16 -17.68
CA GLU A 72 -65.25 -6.70 -17.52
C GLU A 72 -66.22 -7.51 -18.39
N LEU A 73 -65.88 -7.73 -19.66
CA LEU A 73 -66.70 -8.54 -20.57
C LEU A 73 -66.80 -10.00 -20.12
N ALA A 74 -65.72 -10.59 -19.59
CA ALA A 74 -65.74 -11.93 -19.02
C ALA A 74 -66.66 -12.04 -17.79
N GLN A 75 -66.78 -10.98 -16.98
CA GLN A 75 -67.65 -10.95 -15.81
C GLN A 75 -69.14 -10.81 -16.14
N THR A 76 -69.50 -10.24 -17.29
CA THR A 76 -70.92 -10.09 -17.69
C THR A 76 -71.62 -11.43 -17.98
N GLY A 77 -70.86 -12.52 -18.19
CA GLY A 77 -71.40 -13.86 -18.45
C GLY A 77 -72.10 -14.03 -19.81
N THR A 78 -72.04 -13.01 -20.67
CA THR A 78 -72.76 -12.97 -21.97
C THR A 78 -71.90 -13.35 -23.18
N CYS A 79 -70.59 -13.58 -22.98
CA CYS A 79 -69.64 -13.97 -24.03
C CYS A 79 -68.98 -15.32 -23.71
N ASP A 80 -68.33 -15.94 -24.72
CA ASP A 80 -67.50 -17.12 -24.50
C ASP A 80 -66.28 -16.74 -23.63
N SER A 81 -66.45 -16.95 -22.32
CA SER A 81 -65.45 -16.65 -21.30
C SER A 81 -64.11 -17.33 -21.58
N ARG A 82 -64.08 -18.47 -22.28
CA ARG A 82 -62.85 -19.19 -22.59
C ARG A 82 -62.00 -18.46 -23.64
N GLU A 83 -62.61 -17.94 -24.69
CA GLU A 83 -61.90 -17.23 -25.76
C GLU A 83 -61.42 -15.84 -25.31
N MET A 84 -62.23 -15.13 -24.52
CA MET A 84 -61.83 -13.84 -23.93
C MET A 84 -60.66 -14.02 -22.94
N CYS A 85 -60.71 -15.05 -22.09
CA CYS A 85 -59.59 -15.38 -21.21
C CYS A 85 -58.34 -15.78 -22.01
N ARG A 86 -58.49 -16.52 -23.12
CA ARG A 86 -57.36 -16.90 -23.98
C ARG A 86 -56.67 -15.67 -24.56
N LEU A 87 -57.43 -14.75 -25.16
CA LEU A 87 -56.89 -13.52 -25.76
C LEU A 87 -56.27 -12.58 -24.72
N ALA A 88 -56.89 -12.43 -23.55
CA ALA A 88 -56.32 -11.65 -22.45
C ALA A 88 -55.00 -12.26 -21.95
N ASN A 89 -54.93 -13.59 -21.81
CA ASN A 89 -53.71 -14.27 -21.40
C ASN A 89 -52.60 -14.16 -22.46
N GLU A 90 -52.95 -14.24 -23.74
CA GLU A 90 -52.02 -14.07 -24.87
C GLU A 90 -51.41 -12.66 -24.87
N LEU A 91 -52.24 -11.62 -24.80
CA LEU A 91 -51.80 -10.24 -24.71
C LEU A 91 -50.95 -10.00 -23.44
N SER A 92 -51.39 -10.51 -22.29
CA SER A 92 -50.67 -10.36 -21.01
C SER A 92 -49.29 -11.03 -21.05
N THR A 93 -49.20 -12.24 -21.60
CA THR A 93 -47.92 -12.93 -21.77
C THR A 93 -46.99 -12.16 -22.70
N ARG A 94 -47.51 -11.71 -23.84
CA ARG A 94 -46.72 -10.99 -24.85
C ARG A 94 -46.21 -9.65 -24.32
N ILE A 95 -47.04 -8.89 -23.61
CA ILE A 95 -46.67 -7.59 -23.04
C ILE A 95 -45.65 -7.76 -21.91
N GLN A 96 -45.78 -8.80 -21.07
CA GLN A 96 -44.83 -9.09 -20.00
C GLN A 96 -43.44 -9.46 -20.55
N GLN A 97 -43.39 -10.35 -21.55
CA GLN A 97 -42.14 -10.72 -22.21
C GLN A 97 -41.46 -9.53 -22.89
N PHE A 98 -42.25 -8.69 -23.58
CA PHE A 98 -41.73 -7.49 -24.22
C PHE A 98 -41.22 -6.47 -23.19
N ALA A 99 -42.00 -6.19 -22.14
CA ALA A 99 -41.59 -5.31 -21.05
C ALA A 99 -40.29 -5.77 -20.39
N GLN A 100 -40.14 -7.08 -20.15
CA GLN A 100 -38.91 -7.65 -19.61
C GLN A 100 -37.70 -7.38 -20.52
N LYS A 101 -37.83 -7.56 -21.84
CA LYS A 101 -36.74 -7.27 -22.79
C LYS A 101 -36.40 -5.78 -22.85
N VAL A 102 -37.43 -4.93 -22.78
CA VAL A 102 -37.28 -3.48 -22.69
C VAL A 102 -36.48 -3.15 -21.43
N ASP A 103 -36.91 -3.57 -20.24
CA ASP A 103 -36.22 -3.32 -18.99
C ASP A 103 -34.78 -3.85 -18.96
N GLN A 104 -34.54 -5.06 -19.47
CA GLN A 104 -33.20 -5.63 -19.60
C GLN A 104 -32.30 -4.73 -20.46
N ARG A 105 -32.82 -4.21 -21.57
CA ARG A 105 -32.07 -3.31 -22.45
C ARG A 105 -31.76 -1.98 -21.76
N LYS A 106 -32.71 -1.40 -21.02
CA LYS A 106 -32.51 -0.18 -20.22
C LYS A 106 -31.41 -0.38 -19.18
N SER A 107 -31.50 -1.48 -18.43
CA SER A 107 -30.53 -1.85 -17.41
C SER A 107 -29.12 -1.98 -17.98
N LEU A 108 -28.97 -2.70 -19.10
CA LEU A 108 -27.68 -2.87 -19.78
C LEU A 108 -27.08 -1.53 -20.23
N LEU A 109 -27.87 -0.66 -20.88
CA LEU A 109 -27.39 0.65 -21.32
C LEU A 109 -26.95 1.53 -20.14
N ASN A 110 -27.71 1.52 -19.04
CA ASN A 110 -27.35 2.23 -17.82
C ASN A 110 -26.06 1.70 -17.20
N GLN A 111 -25.87 0.38 -17.14
CA GLN A 111 -24.64 -0.25 -16.68
C GLN A 111 -23.44 0.18 -17.53
N VAL A 112 -23.56 0.16 -18.86
CA VAL A 112 -22.47 0.53 -19.79
C VAL A 112 -22.12 2.01 -19.68
N VAL A 113 -23.13 2.89 -19.55
CA VAL A 113 -22.90 4.32 -19.32
C VAL A 113 -22.13 4.58 -18.03
N ASN A 114 -22.48 3.87 -16.96
CA ASN A 114 -21.77 3.99 -15.69
C ASN A 114 -20.35 3.42 -15.79
N PHE A 115 -20.18 2.28 -16.44
CA PHE A 115 -18.86 1.70 -16.71
C PHE A 115 -17.93 2.69 -17.43
N TYR A 116 -18.37 3.31 -18.53
CA TYR A 116 -17.53 4.28 -19.24
C TYR A 116 -17.25 5.56 -18.44
N LYS A 117 -18.14 5.97 -17.54
CA LYS A 117 -17.89 7.09 -16.63
C LYS A 117 -16.84 6.73 -15.58
N ASP A 118 -17.01 5.58 -14.94
CA ASP A 118 -16.11 5.11 -13.89
C ASP A 118 -14.72 4.80 -14.46
N GLU A 119 -14.65 4.21 -15.67
CA GLU A 119 -13.42 3.98 -16.42
C GLU A 119 -12.63 5.27 -16.64
N LEU A 120 -13.27 6.32 -17.15
CA LEU A 120 -12.60 7.59 -17.42
C LEU A 120 -12.00 8.18 -16.12
N HIS A 121 -12.78 8.17 -15.05
CA HIS A 121 -12.37 8.70 -13.76
C HIS A 121 -11.23 7.88 -13.13
N VAL A 122 -11.33 6.55 -13.16
CA VAL A 122 -10.28 5.66 -12.66
C VAL A 122 -9.00 5.79 -13.48
N SER A 123 -9.09 5.79 -14.81
CA SER A 123 -7.95 5.95 -15.71
C SER A 123 -7.17 7.23 -15.39
N GLN A 124 -7.88 8.35 -15.17
CA GLN A 124 -7.25 9.61 -14.78
C GLN A 124 -6.54 9.52 -13.43
N ARG A 125 -7.19 8.97 -12.41
CA ARG A 125 -6.61 8.82 -11.06
C ARG A 125 -5.41 7.88 -11.06
N LEU A 126 -5.48 6.79 -11.81
CA LEU A 126 -4.40 5.81 -11.94
C LEU A 126 -3.19 6.45 -12.63
N GLU A 127 -3.40 7.20 -13.71
CA GLU A 127 -2.30 7.89 -14.39
C GLU A 127 -1.69 8.99 -13.52
N GLN A 128 -2.49 9.79 -12.79
CA GLN A 128 -1.97 10.76 -11.83
C GLN A 128 -1.10 10.11 -10.74
N PHE A 129 -1.56 8.98 -10.19
CA PHE A 129 -0.80 8.25 -9.19
C PHE A 129 0.49 7.66 -9.76
N LYS A 130 0.43 7.07 -10.94
CA LYS A 130 1.61 6.57 -11.66
C LYS A 130 2.62 7.68 -11.94
N GLN A 131 2.18 8.85 -12.39
CA GLN A 131 3.06 10.00 -12.64
C GLN A 131 3.74 10.49 -11.35
N LEU A 132 2.99 10.56 -10.23
CA LEU A 132 3.58 10.87 -8.93
C LEU A 132 4.69 9.87 -8.57
N LEU A 133 4.47 8.57 -8.77
CA LEU A 133 5.46 7.53 -8.47
C LEU A 133 6.69 7.62 -9.40
N ILE A 134 6.49 7.91 -10.68
CA ILE A 134 7.57 8.06 -11.66
C ILE A 134 8.45 9.26 -11.32
N VAL A 135 7.85 10.41 -10.96
CA VAL A 135 8.60 11.62 -10.58
C VAL A 135 9.48 11.34 -9.36
N ILE A 136 8.97 10.57 -8.40
CA ILE A 136 9.73 10.19 -7.21
C ILE A 136 10.80 9.15 -7.52
N GLU A 137 10.60 8.24 -8.48
CA GLU A 137 11.67 7.31 -8.91
C GLU A 137 12.77 8.05 -9.69
N ALA A 138 12.41 9.04 -10.52
CA ALA A 138 13.35 9.81 -11.32
C ALA A 138 14.13 10.85 -10.51
N SER A 139 13.58 11.27 -9.37
CA SER A 139 14.22 12.19 -8.43
C SER A 139 14.80 11.40 -7.26
N SER A 140 15.72 11.98 -6.50
CA SER A 140 16.05 11.39 -5.21
C SER A 140 14.87 11.57 -4.25
N LEU A 141 14.49 10.50 -3.56
CA LEU A 141 13.52 10.54 -2.48
C LEU A 141 14.16 11.25 -1.29
N GLN A 142 13.54 12.35 -0.85
CA GLN A 142 13.89 12.97 0.42
C GLN A 142 13.44 12.04 1.55
N CYS A 143 14.40 11.61 2.37
CA CYS A 143 14.14 10.78 3.54
C CYS A 143 13.27 11.58 4.53
N PRO A 144 12.15 11.02 5.02
CA PRO A 144 11.41 11.61 6.12
C PRO A 144 12.28 11.77 7.37
N ASP A 145 12.09 12.87 8.09
CA ASP A 145 12.98 13.27 9.19
C ASP A 145 12.87 12.37 10.42
N THR A 146 11.68 11.81 10.68
CA THR A 146 11.41 10.97 11.86
C THR A 146 10.87 9.59 11.50
N ILE A 147 10.96 8.66 12.46
CA ILE A 147 10.40 7.30 12.35
C ILE A 147 8.89 7.37 12.07
N GLU A 148 8.17 8.22 12.79
CA GLU A 148 6.72 8.41 12.64
C GLU A 148 6.38 8.98 11.26
N SER A 149 7.12 9.97 10.80
CA SER A 149 6.92 10.57 9.46
C SER A 149 7.15 9.55 8.35
N ALA A 150 8.17 8.68 8.48
CA ALA A 150 8.40 7.59 7.54
C ALA A 150 7.27 6.54 7.56
N GLN A 151 6.78 6.16 8.75
CA GLN A 151 5.64 5.25 8.89
C GLN A 151 4.36 5.85 8.29
N ASP A 152 4.09 7.12 8.54
CA ASP A 152 2.94 7.85 8.00
C ASP A 152 3.01 7.95 6.47
N ALA A 153 4.19 8.20 5.91
CA ALA A 153 4.39 8.22 4.46
C ALA A 153 4.06 6.86 3.81
N ILE A 154 4.51 5.75 4.41
CA ILE A 154 4.18 4.39 3.95
C ILE A 154 2.68 4.15 4.04
N LEU A 155 2.05 4.49 5.16
CA LEU A 155 0.62 4.29 5.37
C LEU A 155 -0.23 5.11 4.40
N GLN A 156 0.14 6.37 4.14
CA GLN A 156 -0.52 7.21 3.15
C GLN A 156 -0.39 6.63 1.74
N LEU A 157 0.79 6.13 1.37
CA LEU A 157 1.04 5.49 0.07
C LEU A 157 0.18 4.23 -0.10
N ASP A 158 0.13 3.36 0.91
CA ASP A 158 -0.65 2.12 0.91
C ASP A 158 -2.15 2.40 0.82
N ASN A 159 -2.64 3.40 1.54
CA ASN A 159 -4.03 3.83 1.47
C ASN A 159 -4.39 4.40 0.09
N LYS A 160 -3.51 5.22 -0.50
CA LYS A 160 -3.69 5.74 -1.87
C LYS A 160 -3.75 4.60 -2.89
N LYS A 161 -2.80 3.65 -2.85
CA LYS A 161 -2.84 2.44 -3.69
C LYS A 161 -4.16 1.71 -3.53
N LYS A 162 -4.52 1.35 -2.30
CA LYS A 162 -5.72 0.56 -2.00
C LYS A 162 -6.99 1.20 -2.56
N ASN A 163 -7.16 2.50 -2.37
CA ASN A 163 -8.34 3.23 -2.86
C ASN A 163 -8.43 3.22 -4.39
N ILE A 164 -7.32 3.49 -5.08
CA ILE A 164 -7.27 3.55 -6.55
C ILE A 164 -7.44 2.16 -7.16
N PHE A 165 -6.70 1.16 -6.65
CA PHE A 165 -6.71 -0.21 -7.17
C PHE A 165 -8.06 -0.89 -6.95
N SER A 166 -8.68 -0.71 -5.79
CA SER A 166 -10.03 -1.24 -5.54
C SER A 166 -11.07 -0.64 -6.49
N SER A 167 -10.99 0.67 -6.75
CA SER A 167 -11.86 1.34 -7.71
C SER A 167 -11.65 0.80 -9.14
N ALA A 168 -10.40 0.59 -9.55
CA ALA A 168 -10.07 0.04 -10.86
C ALA A 168 -10.50 -1.41 -11.05
N ASN A 169 -10.26 -2.25 -10.04
CA ASN A 169 -10.73 -3.64 -10.04
C ASN A 169 -12.26 -3.71 -10.12
N ARG A 170 -12.98 -2.81 -9.43
CA ARG A 170 -14.44 -2.73 -9.55
C ARG A 170 -14.88 -2.43 -10.99
N VAL A 171 -14.22 -1.49 -11.67
CA VAL A 171 -14.53 -1.17 -13.09
C VAL A 171 -14.21 -2.35 -14.01
N ILE A 172 -13.10 -3.04 -13.76
CA ILE A 172 -12.74 -4.26 -14.52
C ILE A 172 -13.82 -5.34 -14.36
N GLU A 173 -14.27 -5.60 -13.13
CA GLU A 173 -15.34 -6.58 -12.87
C GLU A 173 -16.67 -6.16 -13.49
N GLN A 174 -17.04 -4.88 -13.43
CA GLN A 174 -18.20 -4.34 -14.15
C GLN A 174 -18.07 -4.59 -15.66
N GLY A 175 -16.90 -4.33 -16.25
CA GLY A 175 -16.64 -4.57 -17.66
C GLY A 175 -16.77 -6.04 -18.05
N LYS A 176 -16.27 -6.96 -17.22
CA LYS A 176 -16.40 -8.42 -17.43
C LYS A 176 -17.86 -8.85 -17.44
N LEU A 177 -18.64 -8.39 -16.46
CA LEU A 177 -20.07 -8.69 -16.35
C LEU A 177 -20.85 -8.19 -17.58
N ILE A 178 -20.57 -6.99 -18.06
CA ILE A 178 -21.16 -6.46 -19.30
C ILE A 178 -20.75 -7.32 -20.50
N THR A 179 -19.47 -7.71 -20.57
CA THR A 179 -18.94 -8.55 -21.66
C THR A 179 -19.65 -9.91 -21.69
N ASP A 180 -19.91 -10.52 -20.55
CA ASP A 180 -20.63 -11.80 -20.46
C ASP A 180 -22.10 -11.67 -20.90
N GLN A 181 -22.79 -10.58 -20.50
CA GLN A 181 -24.15 -10.28 -20.98
C GLN A 181 -24.19 -10.10 -22.50
N LEU A 182 -23.21 -9.38 -23.05
CA LEU A 182 -23.11 -9.15 -24.50
C LEU A 182 -22.78 -10.43 -25.27
N LYS A 183 -21.93 -11.32 -24.72
CA LYS A 183 -21.63 -12.64 -25.30
C LYS A 183 -22.86 -13.55 -25.33
N SER A 184 -23.62 -13.60 -24.24
CA SER A 184 -24.90 -14.33 -24.19
C SER A 184 -25.84 -13.83 -25.28
N ARG A 185 -26.01 -12.51 -25.40
CA ARG A 185 -26.89 -11.92 -26.42
C ARG A 185 -26.39 -12.13 -27.84
N ALA A 186 -25.07 -12.09 -28.06
CA ALA A 186 -24.49 -12.38 -29.37
C ALA A 186 -24.73 -13.83 -29.80
N SER A 187 -24.76 -14.78 -28.85
CA SER A 187 -25.02 -16.19 -29.14
C SER A 187 -26.40 -16.42 -29.75
N ASP A 188 -27.41 -15.63 -29.31
CA ASP A 188 -28.78 -15.66 -29.87
C ASP A 188 -28.79 -15.31 -31.37
N PHE A 189 -27.87 -14.45 -31.82
CA PHE A 189 -27.75 -14.05 -33.23
C PHE A 189 -26.76 -14.90 -34.04
N ALA A 190 -25.95 -15.72 -33.38
CA ALA A 190 -24.86 -16.47 -34.02
C ALA A 190 -25.30 -17.83 -34.59
N ASN A 191 -26.55 -18.26 -34.36
CA ASN A 191 -27.13 -19.51 -34.89
C ASN A 191 -26.21 -20.74 -34.69
N GLY A 192 -25.52 -20.83 -33.55
CA GLY A 192 -24.61 -21.94 -33.23
C GLY A 192 -23.20 -21.86 -33.83
N GLN A 193 -22.84 -20.79 -34.55
CA GLN A 193 -21.47 -20.57 -35.01
C GLN A 193 -20.62 -19.87 -33.93
N PRO A 194 -19.31 -20.18 -33.82
CA PRO A 194 -18.46 -19.54 -32.83
C PRO A 194 -18.28 -18.06 -33.17
N LEU A 195 -18.39 -17.18 -32.16
CA LEU A 195 -18.24 -15.72 -32.32
C LEU A 195 -16.90 -15.33 -32.98
N THR A 196 -15.87 -16.17 -32.84
CA THR A 196 -14.55 -16.01 -33.48
C THR A 196 -14.60 -15.89 -35.00
N LYS A 197 -15.60 -16.50 -35.65
CA LYS A 197 -15.80 -16.38 -37.11
C LYS A 197 -16.13 -14.95 -37.53
N TYR A 198 -16.89 -14.24 -36.71
CA TYR A 198 -17.36 -12.88 -37.00
C TYR A 198 -16.40 -11.79 -36.49
N LEU A 199 -15.42 -12.17 -35.67
CA LEU A 199 -14.31 -11.31 -35.24
C LEU A 199 -13.32 -11.02 -36.39
N PHE A 200 -13.09 -11.98 -37.30
CA PHE A 200 -12.14 -11.81 -38.42
C PHE A 200 -12.65 -10.83 -39.51
N ASP A 201 -13.93 -10.93 -39.89
CA ASP A 201 -14.50 -10.07 -40.96
C ASP A 201 -14.57 -8.59 -40.58
N SER A 202 -14.69 -8.28 -39.28
CA SER A 202 -14.75 -6.89 -38.78
C SER A 202 -13.36 -6.21 -38.78
N THR A 203 -12.28 -6.99 -38.74
CA THR A 203 -10.90 -6.48 -38.73
C THR A 203 -10.47 -6.04 -40.14
N VAL A 204 -10.93 -6.75 -41.19
CA VAL A 204 -10.60 -6.45 -42.59
C VAL A 204 -11.28 -5.17 -43.10
N GLN A 205 -12.41 -4.77 -42.53
CA GLN A 205 -13.07 -3.51 -42.90
C GLN A 205 -12.50 -2.26 -42.18
N GLN A 206 -11.77 -2.40 -41.06
CA GLN A 206 -11.15 -1.25 -40.38
C GLN A 206 -9.77 -0.87 -40.96
N THR A 207 -9.06 -1.78 -41.63
CA THR A 207 -7.75 -1.48 -42.23
C THR A 207 -7.85 -0.53 -43.44
N ASN A 208 -9.03 -0.31 -44.01
CA ASN A 208 -9.23 0.60 -45.15
C ASN A 208 -9.75 2.00 -44.78
N SER A 209 -10.04 2.29 -43.50
CA SER A 209 -10.46 3.63 -43.05
C SER A 209 -9.69 4.16 -41.85
N SER A 210 -8.55 3.58 -41.51
CA SER A 210 -7.69 4.03 -40.40
C SER A 210 -6.20 3.88 -40.70
N SER A 211 -5.81 4.14 -41.95
CA SER A 211 -4.41 4.39 -42.29
C SER A 211 -4.09 5.87 -42.09
N ARG A 212 -3.92 6.26 -40.82
CA ARG A 212 -3.03 7.35 -40.43
C ARG A 212 -2.37 6.96 -39.12
N PRO A 213 -1.07 6.63 -39.11
CA PRO A 213 -0.31 6.67 -37.87
C PRO A 213 -0.30 8.12 -37.40
N PHE A 214 -0.53 8.35 -36.12
CA PHE A 214 -0.13 9.61 -35.51
C PHE A 214 1.38 9.72 -35.74
N SER A 215 1.75 10.66 -36.61
CA SER A 215 3.13 11.01 -36.91
C SER A 215 3.86 11.33 -35.61
N ALA A 216 4.82 10.48 -35.26
CA ALA A 216 6.07 10.94 -34.70
C ALA A 216 6.81 11.61 -35.86
N ASP A 217 7.01 12.93 -35.76
CA ASP A 217 8.20 13.61 -36.30
C ASP A 217 8.21 15.08 -35.90
N SER A 218 9.22 15.45 -35.10
CA SER A 218 9.96 16.71 -35.04
C SER A 218 10.78 16.68 -33.74
N GLN A 219 12.09 16.45 -33.66
CA GLN A 219 13.19 16.53 -34.63
C GLN A 219 14.40 15.73 -34.07
N SER A 220 15.05 14.97 -34.94
CA SER A 220 16.49 14.65 -34.91
C SER A 220 16.87 14.53 -36.39
N SER A 221 17.90 15.13 -36.97
CA SER A 221 19.28 15.35 -36.54
C SER A 221 19.96 16.21 -37.61
N GLN A 222 20.98 17.00 -37.25
CA GLN A 222 22.21 17.08 -38.05
C GLN A 222 23.40 17.36 -37.12
N ALA A 223 24.20 16.31 -36.91
CA ALA A 223 25.59 16.43 -36.53
C ALA A 223 26.40 16.48 -37.83
N SER A 224 27.21 17.53 -37.99
CA SER A 224 28.36 17.55 -38.90
C SER A 224 29.48 18.34 -38.22
N THR A 225 30.45 17.56 -37.76
CA THR A 225 31.90 17.83 -37.70
C THR A 225 32.38 19.24 -38.09
N ASN A 226 33.10 19.89 -37.17
CA ASN A 226 34.39 20.49 -37.51
C ASN A 226 35.26 20.70 -36.26
N SER A 227 36.43 20.08 -36.32
CA SER A 227 37.57 20.20 -35.42
C SER A 227 38.59 21.18 -36.00
N ALA A 228 39.00 22.19 -35.22
CA ALA A 228 40.29 22.90 -35.27
C ALA A 228 40.32 23.87 -34.06
N GLN A 229 41.11 23.61 -33.01
CA GLN A 229 42.49 24.09 -32.81
C GLN A 229 42.63 25.60 -32.49
N PHE A 230 43.61 25.86 -31.60
CA PHE A 230 44.07 27.11 -31.00
C PHE A 230 43.24 27.69 -29.83
N SER A 231 43.78 28.34 -28.81
CA SER A 231 45.08 28.35 -28.09
C SER A 231 44.91 29.38 -26.95
N GLN A 232 45.46 29.07 -25.77
CA GLN A 232 46.03 29.97 -24.76
C GLN A 232 45.57 31.45 -24.71
N SER A 233 45.09 31.93 -23.55
CA SER A 233 45.94 32.76 -22.66
C SER A 233 45.18 33.36 -21.46
N SER A 234 45.94 33.39 -20.38
CA SER A 234 45.89 34.09 -19.10
C SER A 234 45.21 35.45 -19.03
N GLY A 235 44.70 35.80 -17.83
CA GLY A 235 44.50 37.21 -17.47
C GLY A 235 43.69 37.47 -16.19
N ASN A 236 44.36 37.44 -15.04
CA ASN A 236 43.95 38.01 -13.75
C ASN A 236 43.32 39.41 -13.87
N HIS A 237 42.37 39.77 -12.98
CA HIS A 237 42.57 40.81 -11.94
C HIS A 237 41.31 41.10 -11.09
N TYR A 238 41.51 40.99 -9.76
CA TYR A 238 41.05 41.86 -8.67
C TYR A 238 39.62 42.44 -8.64
N ARG A 239 38.87 42.18 -7.56
CA ARG A 239 38.80 43.04 -6.36
C ARG A 239 37.85 42.49 -5.28
N GLN A 240 38.33 42.40 -4.04
CA GLN A 240 37.49 42.51 -2.83
C GLN A 240 37.15 43.98 -2.53
N PRO A 241 36.22 44.25 -1.60
CA PRO A 241 36.65 44.51 -0.22
C PRO A 241 35.80 43.85 0.89
N SER A 242 36.50 43.42 1.95
CA SER A 242 36.34 43.75 3.39
C SER A 242 35.03 44.44 3.84
N SER A 243 34.46 44.26 5.03
CA SER A 243 34.94 43.77 6.34
C SER A 243 33.81 43.85 7.39
N ASN A 244 34.02 43.16 8.51
CA ASN A 244 33.57 43.46 9.89
C ASN A 244 32.18 43.01 10.37
N GLY A 245 32.21 42.35 11.54
CA GLY A 245 31.17 42.50 12.55
C GLY A 245 30.86 41.26 13.37
N SER A 246 31.76 40.85 14.26
CA SER A 246 31.44 39.97 15.39
C SER A 246 30.65 40.75 16.45
N ILE A 247 29.74 40.08 17.20
CA ILE A 247 29.37 40.29 18.62
C ILE A 247 28.02 39.58 18.92
N ASN A 248 28.12 38.48 19.66
CA ASN A 248 27.43 38.08 20.90
C ASN A 248 25.91 38.23 21.13
N ASN A 249 25.41 37.13 21.68
CA ASN A 249 24.57 36.96 22.89
C ASN A 249 23.05 36.74 22.77
N ASP A 250 22.68 35.57 23.34
CA ASP A 250 21.57 35.30 24.26
C ASP A 250 20.13 35.56 23.79
N LEU A 251 19.31 34.50 23.76
CA LEU A 251 18.28 34.27 24.80
C LEU A 251 17.41 33.02 24.54
N ASN A 252 17.23 32.28 25.62
CA ASN A 252 16.21 31.28 25.89
C ASN A 252 14.77 31.71 25.53
N LEU A 253 13.91 30.76 25.10
CA LEU A 253 12.65 30.36 25.79
C LEU A 253 11.90 29.31 24.93
N VAL A 254 11.81 28.05 25.36
CA VAL A 254 10.65 27.41 26.02
C VAL A 254 9.40 27.22 25.12
N SER A 255 9.23 25.95 24.74
CA SER A 255 8.03 25.10 24.77
C SER A 255 6.64 25.74 24.95
N GLN A 256 5.68 25.35 24.10
CA GLN A 256 4.46 24.62 24.53
C GLN A 256 3.57 24.18 23.34
N THR A 257 3.41 22.86 23.22
CA THR A 257 2.18 22.07 23.06
C THR A 257 0.89 22.74 22.54
N ALA A 258 0.27 22.10 21.53
CA ALA A 258 -1.13 21.64 21.61
C ALA A 258 -1.47 20.61 20.52
N LYS A 259 -1.84 19.42 20.95
CA LYS A 259 -2.54 18.36 20.19
C LYS A 259 -3.98 18.80 19.90
N GLN A 260 -4.56 18.36 18.78
CA GLN A 260 -6.01 18.16 18.70
C GLN A 260 -6.36 16.93 17.87
N ASP A 261 -7.13 16.05 18.54
CA ASP A 261 -7.60 14.74 18.13
C ASP A 261 -8.89 14.77 17.29
N LEU A 262 -8.94 13.74 16.44
CA LEU A 262 -10.04 12.92 15.94
C LEU A 262 -11.48 13.01 16.52
N SER A 263 -12.39 12.83 15.54
CA SER A 263 -13.61 11.98 15.53
C SER A 263 -14.92 12.53 16.10
N TYR A 264 -16.01 12.34 15.34
CA TYR A 264 -17.30 11.80 15.83
C TYR A 264 -18.16 11.26 14.66
N LEU A 265 -18.54 9.99 14.77
CA LEU A 265 -19.72 9.36 14.17
C LEU A 265 -20.83 9.34 15.22
N ALA A 266 -22.10 9.56 14.85
CA ALA A 266 -23.25 8.80 15.36
C ALA A 266 -24.59 9.24 14.72
N SER A 267 -25.38 8.23 14.38
CA SER A 267 -26.77 8.22 13.93
C SER A 267 -27.77 8.53 15.06
N THR A 268 -28.98 9.03 14.74
CA THR A 268 -30.24 8.65 15.43
C THR A 268 -31.50 8.91 14.58
N ASN A 269 -32.41 7.93 14.61
CA ASN A 269 -33.84 7.98 14.26
C ASN A 269 -34.61 9.07 15.02
N ASN A 270 -35.68 9.65 14.46
CA ASN A 270 -37.09 9.26 14.71
C ASN A 270 -38.12 10.28 14.17
N GLN A 271 -39.12 9.72 13.48
CA GLN A 271 -40.58 9.96 13.56
C GLN A 271 -41.22 11.37 13.66
N SER A 272 -42.15 11.56 12.70
CA SER A 272 -43.55 12.04 12.84
C SER A 272 -43.84 13.49 13.23
N SER A 273 -44.62 14.19 12.40
CA SER A 273 -45.98 14.71 12.71
C SER A 273 -46.56 15.47 11.51
N LEU A 274 -47.77 15.08 11.06
CA LEU A 274 -48.68 15.91 10.27
C LEU A 274 -49.33 16.98 11.17
N PRO A 275 -50.03 17.96 10.58
CA PRO A 275 -51.44 18.09 10.92
C PRO A 275 -52.39 18.19 9.71
N THR A 276 -53.58 17.68 10.01
CA THR A 276 -54.85 17.53 9.30
C THR A 276 -55.67 18.81 9.12
N THR A 277 -56.54 18.84 8.10
CA THR A 277 -57.96 19.29 8.13
C THR A 277 -58.64 18.87 6.80
N THR A 278 -59.43 17.78 6.74
CA THR A 278 -60.90 17.64 6.94
C THR A 278 -61.82 18.46 6.01
N HIS A 279 -62.53 17.77 5.10
CA HIS A 279 -64.01 17.74 4.95
C HIS A 279 -64.40 16.82 3.76
N SER A 280 -65.02 15.64 4.01
CA SER A 280 -66.46 15.29 3.79
C SER A 280 -66.93 15.38 2.33
N SER A 281 -67.68 14.47 1.70
CA SER A 281 -68.38 13.23 2.06
C SER A 281 -68.95 12.61 0.77
N GLN A 282 -69.45 11.37 0.89
CA GLN A 282 -70.49 10.72 0.09
C GLN A 282 -70.11 9.91 -1.17
N ALA A 283 -70.32 8.61 -1.00
CA ALA A 283 -70.50 7.61 -2.03
C ALA A 283 -71.82 7.82 -2.80
N HIS A 284 -71.78 7.55 -4.10
CA HIS A 284 -72.92 7.07 -4.87
C HIS A 284 -72.46 5.98 -5.83
N SER A 285 -73.03 4.79 -5.63
CA SER A 285 -73.02 3.68 -6.58
C SER A 285 -73.91 4.04 -7.75
N GLY A 286 -73.43 3.86 -8.98
CA GLY A 286 -74.18 4.15 -10.20
C GLY A 286 -73.55 3.45 -11.40
N ASN A 287 -74.12 2.30 -11.75
CA ASN A 287 -73.92 1.62 -13.03
C ASN A 287 -74.14 2.60 -14.20
N GLN A 288 -73.10 2.88 -14.98
CA GLN A 288 -73.22 3.40 -16.34
C GLN A 288 -72.14 2.78 -17.24
N ILE A 289 -72.36 1.52 -17.62
CA ILE A 289 -71.92 1.02 -18.92
C ILE A 289 -72.75 1.78 -19.95
N SER A 290 -72.16 2.76 -20.64
CA SER A 290 -72.54 3.23 -21.98
C SER A 290 -71.81 4.55 -22.30
N GLN A 291 -70.61 4.46 -22.89
CA GLN A 291 -70.06 5.43 -23.84
C GLN A 291 -68.73 4.92 -24.43
N ALA A 292 -68.76 3.74 -25.05
CA ALA A 292 -67.76 3.38 -26.06
C ALA A 292 -68.22 4.00 -27.39
N ALA A 293 -67.95 5.30 -27.55
CA ALA A 293 -68.21 6.02 -28.78
C ALA A 293 -66.89 6.60 -29.30
N SER A 294 -66.41 6.01 -30.39
CA SER A 294 -65.52 6.61 -31.38
C SER A 294 -64.22 7.22 -30.86
N TYR A 295 -63.27 6.38 -30.44
CA TYR A 295 -61.88 6.72 -30.69
C TYR A 295 -61.57 6.37 -32.14
N ASN A 296 -61.45 7.42 -32.96
CA ASN A 296 -60.90 7.34 -34.31
C ASN A 296 -59.53 6.66 -34.24
N ASN A 297 -59.51 5.34 -34.44
CA ASN A 297 -58.36 4.61 -34.94
C ASN A 297 -58.19 4.98 -36.42
N THR A 298 -57.78 6.21 -36.68
CA THR A 298 -56.76 6.41 -37.71
C THR A 298 -55.46 5.97 -37.05
N PRO A 299 -54.70 5.01 -37.61
CA PRO A 299 -53.30 4.93 -37.24
C PRO A 299 -52.78 6.31 -37.61
N ALA A 300 -52.42 7.11 -36.62
CA ALA A 300 -51.55 8.23 -36.89
C ALA A 300 -50.39 7.60 -37.63
N SER A 301 -50.30 7.90 -38.93
CA SER A 301 -49.06 7.85 -39.66
C SER A 301 -48.11 8.71 -38.85
N ALA A 302 -47.51 8.09 -37.83
CA ALA A 302 -46.24 8.49 -37.30
C ALA A 302 -45.29 8.15 -38.43
N THR A 303 -45.28 9.04 -39.43
CA THR A 303 -44.14 9.30 -40.26
C THR A 303 -43.02 9.40 -39.26
N ALA A 304 -42.27 8.30 -39.11
CA ALA A 304 -41.01 8.31 -38.42
C ALA A 304 -40.32 9.55 -38.96
N ALA A 305 -40.03 10.51 -38.09
CA ALA A 305 -39.23 11.65 -38.48
C ALA A 305 -37.99 11.05 -39.11
N SER A 306 -37.96 11.10 -40.44
CA SER A 306 -36.84 10.71 -41.27
C SER A 306 -35.76 11.70 -40.92
N THR A 307 -35.07 11.41 -39.83
CA THR A 307 -33.73 11.89 -39.59
C THR A 307 -32.94 11.35 -40.76
N SER A 308 -32.52 12.27 -41.61
CA SER A 308 -31.63 12.10 -42.74
C SER A 308 -30.34 11.41 -42.29
N SER A 309 -30.40 10.08 -42.17
CA SER A 309 -29.26 9.20 -42.04
C SER A 309 -28.92 8.72 -43.43
N GLY A 310 -28.11 9.50 -44.14
CA GLY A 310 -27.52 9.09 -45.41
C GLY A 310 -26.87 7.70 -45.30
N ASN A 311 -27.15 6.87 -46.29
CA ASN A 311 -26.45 5.64 -46.68
C ASN A 311 -25.30 5.18 -45.76
N ALA A 312 -25.63 4.47 -44.69
CA ALA A 312 -24.73 3.50 -44.07
C ALA A 312 -25.38 2.14 -44.30
N ALA A 313 -24.72 1.26 -45.06
CA ALA A 313 -25.14 -0.14 -45.22
C ALA A 313 -25.57 -0.70 -43.86
N SER A 314 -26.74 -1.35 -43.78
CA SER A 314 -27.32 -1.82 -42.53
C SER A 314 -26.37 -2.79 -41.83
N VAL A 315 -25.57 -2.27 -40.89
CA VAL A 315 -24.59 -3.05 -40.13
C VAL A 315 -25.35 -4.10 -39.35
N SER A 316 -24.94 -5.36 -39.47
CA SER A 316 -25.66 -6.46 -38.84
C SER A 316 -25.73 -6.26 -37.31
N PRO A 317 -26.82 -6.67 -36.64
CA PRO A 317 -26.92 -6.66 -35.18
C PRO A 317 -25.72 -7.31 -34.50
N LEU A 318 -25.28 -8.46 -35.03
CA LEU A 318 -24.14 -9.21 -34.54
C LEU A 318 -22.82 -8.42 -34.64
N THR A 319 -22.56 -7.75 -35.77
CA THR A 319 -21.38 -6.88 -35.94
C THR A 319 -21.38 -5.73 -34.92
N THR A 320 -22.55 -5.19 -34.60
CA THR A 320 -22.69 -4.10 -33.61
C THR A 320 -22.39 -4.58 -32.18
N ILE A 321 -22.81 -5.80 -31.82
CA ILE A 321 -22.47 -6.42 -30.53
C ILE A 321 -20.97 -6.69 -30.45
N ILE A 322 -20.39 -7.31 -31.48
CA ILE A 322 -18.96 -7.67 -31.52
C ILE A 322 -18.06 -6.44 -31.38
N THR A 323 -18.36 -5.38 -32.11
CA THR A 323 -17.58 -4.13 -32.01
C THR A 323 -17.70 -3.47 -30.64
N SER A 324 -18.83 -3.62 -29.95
CA SER A 324 -19.02 -3.15 -28.57
C SER A 324 -18.25 -4.02 -27.57
N LEU A 325 -18.29 -5.35 -27.74
CA LEU A 325 -17.53 -6.33 -26.95
C LEU A 325 -16.03 -6.03 -27.00
N GLN A 326 -15.46 -5.92 -28.20
CA GLN A 326 -14.04 -5.63 -28.40
C GLN A 326 -13.63 -4.32 -27.71
N ALA A 327 -14.48 -3.28 -27.76
CA ALA A 327 -14.16 -2.00 -27.13
C ALA A 327 -14.05 -2.12 -25.60
N ILE A 328 -14.95 -2.87 -24.97
CA ILE A 328 -14.95 -3.09 -23.51
C ILE A 328 -13.80 -4.02 -23.12
N GLU A 329 -13.56 -5.10 -23.86
CA GLU A 329 -12.44 -6.03 -23.63
C GLU A 329 -11.08 -5.31 -23.73
N ASN A 330 -10.90 -4.41 -24.72
CA ASN A 330 -9.69 -3.60 -24.85
C ASN A 330 -9.47 -2.67 -23.65
N ILE A 331 -10.54 -2.09 -23.11
CA ILE A 331 -10.47 -1.25 -21.91
C ILE A 331 -10.05 -2.08 -20.70
N ILE A 332 -10.65 -3.25 -20.51
CA ILE A 332 -10.32 -4.17 -19.41
C ILE A 332 -8.84 -4.56 -19.50
N ALA A 333 -8.37 -4.93 -20.69
CA ALA A 333 -6.98 -5.29 -20.92
C ALA A 333 -6.03 -4.12 -20.60
N ARG A 334 -6.35 -2.90 -21.08
CA ARG A 334 -5.57 -1.69 -20.79
C ARG A 334 -5.52 -1.38 -19.30
N LEU A 335 -6.66 -1.33 -18.61
CA LEU A 335 -6.72 -1.06 -17.17
C LEU A 335 -5.94 -2.10 -16.36
N THR A 336 -6.04 -3.38 -16.73
CA THR A 336 -5.29 -4.47 -16.09
C THR A 336 -3.77 -4.27 -16.27
N GLN A 337 -3.35 -3.90 -17.48
CA GLN A 337 -1.94 -3.63 -17.78
C GLN A 337 -1.41 -2.40 -17.02
N ASP A 338 -2.21 -1.33 -16.95
CA ASP A 338 -1.83 -0.09 -16.27
C ASP A 338 -1.78 -0.27 -14.75
N LEU A 339 -2.66 -1.09 -14.17
CA LEU A 339 -2.58 -1.49 -12.77
C LEU A 339 -1.27 -2.22 -12.47
N ARG A 340 -0.90 -3.20 -13.29
CA ARG A 340 0.35 -3.95 -13.13
C ARG A 340 1.58 -3.03 -13.19
N ARG A 341 1.64 -2.16 -14.20
CA ARG A 341 2.74 -1.19 -14.35
C ARG A 341 2.82 -0.25 -13.14
N THR A 342 1.68 0.28 -12.70
CA THR A 342 1.62 1.18 -11.54
C THR A 342 2.01 0.47 -10.25
N GLU A 343 1.68 -0.82 -10.12
CA GLU A 343 2.09 -1.65 -9.00
C GLU A 343 3.61 -1.81 -8.92
N ASP A 344 4.28 -2.00 -10.06
CA ASP A 344 5.75 -2.07 -10.11
C ASP A 344 6.38 -0.77 -9.59
N TYR A 345 5.89 0.40 -10.04
CA TYR A 345 6.34 1.71 -9.54
C TYR A 345 6.07 1.89 -8.05
N TYR A 346 4.88 1.52 -7.60
CA TYR A 346 4.51 1.59 -6.18
C TYR A 346 5.44 0.72 -5.33
N ASN A 347 5.74 -0.51 -5.77
CA ASN A 347 6.58 -1.44 -5.02
C ASN A 347 8.00 -0.91 -4.86
N LYS A 348 8.55 -0.27 -5.90
CA LYS A 348 9.86 0.40 -5.83
C LYS A 348 9.83 1.56 -4.84
N HIS A 349 8.85 2.45 -4.95
CA HIS A 349 8.75 3.61 -4.07
C HIS A 349 8.49 3.22 -2.59
N ARG A 350 7.66 2.19 -2.36
CA ARG A 350 7.41 1.65 -1.02
C ARG A 350 8.68 1.06 -0.40
N ARG A 351 9.48 0.30 -1.16
CA ARG A 351 10.78 -0.21 -0.68
C ARG A 351 11.75 0.92 -0.32
N ALA A 352 11.76 2.01 -1.10
CA ALA A 352 12.58 3.18 -0.78
C ALA A 352 12.16 3.82 0.55
N LEU A 353 10.85 3.99 0.79
CA LEU A 353 10.33 4.48 2.08
C LEU A 353 10.61 3.51 3.23
N GLU A 354 10.54 2.20 3.01
CA GLU A 354 10.93 1.19 4.01
C GLU A 354 12.42 1.30 4.35
N SER A 355 13.27 1.57 3.36
CA SER A 355 14.71 1.81 3.57
C SER A 355 14.95 3.10 4.37
N CYS A 356 14.19 4.17 4.10
CA CYS A 356 14.21 5.40 4.94
C CYS A 356 13.84 5.09 6.40
N LEU A 357 12.80 4.27 6.61
CA LEU A 357 12.40 3.87 7.96
C LEU A 357 13.50 3.06 8.66
N GLN A 358 14.15 2.13 7.95
CA GLN A 358 15.28 1.37 8.51
C GLN A 358 16.46 2.26 8.85
N LEU A 359 16.77 3.26 8.01
CA LEU A 359 17.78 4.27 8.30
C LEU A 359 17.47 5.03 9.60
N LYS A 360 16.24 5.53 9.77
CA LYS A 360 15.84 6.25 10.99
C LYS A 360 15.85 5.38 12.25
N LEU A 361 15.50 4.10 12.12
CA LEU A 361 15.65 3.15 13.22
C LEU A 361 17.13 2.89 13.55
N TYR A 362 17.98 2.79 12.54
CA TYR A 362 19.41 2.59 12.70
C TYR A 362 20.11 3.81 13.34
N GLU A 363 19.75 5.03 12.94
CA GLU A 363 20.22 6.26 13.59
C GLU A 363 19.91 6.25 15.09
N LYS A 364 18.69 5.84 15.46
CA LYS A 364 18.30 5.69 16.86
C LYS A 364 19.11 4.61 17.59
N GLU A 365 19.30 3.45 16.99
CA GLU A 365 20.10 2.37 17.58
C GLU A 365 21.56 2.77 17.79
N ILE A 366 22.16 3.52 16.86
CA ILE A 366 23.50 4.09 17.04
C ILE A 366 23.52 5.05 18.22
N LEU A 367 22.55 5.94 18.34
CA LEU A 367 22.49 6.89 19.45
C LEU A 367 22.43 6.17 20.80
N ASP A 368 21.52 5.19 20.92
CA ASP A 368 21.35 4.39 22.14
C ASP A 368 22.64 3.61 22.48
N ALA A 369 23.30 3.03 21.48
CA ALA A 369 24.54 2.28 21.67
C ALA A 369 25.75 3.16 21.97
N SER A 370 25.85 4.34 21.34
CA SER A 370 26.89 5.32 21.66
C SER A 370 26.77 5.76 23.11
N GLN A 371 25.55 6.06 23.57
CA GLN A 371 25.31 6.42 24.97
C GLN A 371 25.73 5.28 25.93
N GLN A 372 25.44 4.02 25.59
CA GLN A 372 25.86 2.87 26.39
C GLN A 372 27.38 2.71 26.43
N LEU A 373 28.06 2.96 25.31
CA LEU A 373 29.52 2.98 25.24
C LEU A 373 30.09 4.10 26.10
N ASP A 374 29.54 5.31 26.02
CA ASP A 374 29.99 6.46 26.80
C ASP A 374 29.93 6.16 28.30
N ILE A 375 28.79 5.67 28.79
CA ILE A 375 28.62 5.30 30.21
C ILE A 375 29.67 4.24 30.61
N THR A 376 29.83 3.20 29.81
CA THR A 376 30.75 2.11 30.18
C THR A 376 32.21 2.55 30.09
N MET A 377 32.55 3.45 29.16
CA MET A 377 33.87 4.04 29.06
C MET A 377 34.16 4.97 30.24
N GLU A 378 33.22 5.81 30.67
CA GLU A 378 33.37 6.62 31.88
C GLU A 378 33.57 5.76 33.14
N GLU A 379 32.85 4.64 33.26
CA GLU A 379 33.06 3.66 34.34
C GLU A 379 34.48 3.05 34.27
N MET A 380 34.94 2.64 33.09
CA MET A 380 36.29 2.09 32.93
C MET A 380 37.38 3.13 33.26
N GLN A 381 37.21 4.39 32.84
CA GLN A 381 38.15 5.48 33.12
C GLN A 381 38.19 5.85 34.61
N SER A 382 37.03 6.11 35.21
CA SER A 382 36.92 6.58 36.59
C SER A 382 37.48 5.58 37.59
N VAL A 383 37.25 4.28 37.36
CA VAL A 383 37.78 3.24 38.24
C VAL A 383 39.25 2.96 37.94
N SER A 384 39.76 3.23 36.73
CA SER A 384 41.19 3.07 36.40
C SER A 384 42.09 4.12 37.07
N GLN A 385 41.56 5.27 37.48
CA GLN A 385 42.34 6.32 38.17
C GLN A 385 42.63 6.01 39.64
N LYS A 386 41.94 5.03 40.24
CA LYS A 386 42.16 4.60 41.62
C LYS A 386 42.67 3.16 41.61
N LEU A 387 43.67 2.84 42.44
CA LEU A 387 44.04 1.44 42.68
C LEU A 387 42.79 0.71 43.17
N PRO A 388 42.31 -0.35 42.48
CA PRO A 388 41.20 -1.14 42.98
C PRO A 388 41.61 -1.73 44.34
N ASP A 389 40.80 -1.49 45.37
CA ASP A 389 41.01 -2.03 46.71
C ASP A 389 40.69 -3.53 46.70
N ILE A 390 41.67 -4.33 46.30
CA ILE A 390 41.55 -5.78 46.19
C ILE A 390 41.82 -6.40 47.55
N GLN A 391 40.73 -6.77 48.25
CA GLN A 391 40.79 -7.39 49.57
C GLN A 391 41.46 -8.78 49.54
N SER A 392 41.21 -9.57 48.48
CA SER A 392 41.76 -10.91 48.25
C SER A 392 41.99 -11.18 46.76
N VAL A 393 42.89 -12.11 46.44
CA VAL A 393 43.19 -12.53 45.06
C VAL A 393 41.93 -13.03 44.34
N GLU A 394 41.10 -13.85 45.01
CA GLU A 394 39.83 -14.35 44.47
C GLU A 394 38.84 -13.24 44.13
N SER A 395 38.75 -12.20 44.98
CA SER A 395 37.92 -11.02 44.70
C SER A 395 38.39 -10.27 43.46
N GLY A 396 39.71 -10.10 43.31
CA GLY A 396 40.30 -9.49 42.12
C GLY A 396 40.05 -10.29 40.84
N GLU A 397 40.20 -11.61 40.87
CA GLU A 397 39.88 -12.50 39.74
C GLU A 397 38.41 -12.42 39.33
N LYS A 398 37.50 -12.29 40.31
CA LYS A 398 36.07 -12.08 40.04
C LYS A 398 35.82 -10.76 39.31
N ILE A 399 36.48 -9.67 39.73
CA ILE A 399 36.40 -8.36 39.07
C ILE A 399 36.94 -8.46 37.64
N LEU A 400 38.09 -9.12 37.43
CA LEU A 400 38.69 -9.32 36.11
C LEU A 400 37.75 -10.10 35.18
N LYS A 401 37.15 -11.18 35.67
CA LYS A 401 36.18 -11.97 34.91
C LYS A 401 34.94 -11.16 34.54
N GLN A 402 34.42 -10.35 35.47
CA GLN A 402 33.29 -9.46 35.21
C GLN A 402 33.63 -8.41 34.15
N HIS A 403 34.80 -7.77 34.26
CA HIS A 403 35.31 -6.81 33.28
C HIS A 403 35.38 -7.43 31.88
N ASN A 404 36.05 -8.57 31.73
CA ASN A 404 36.18 -9.25 30.44
C ASN A 404 34.83 -9.64 29.83
N ASN A 405 33.88 -10.08 30.66
CA ASN A 405 32.52 -10.39 30.20
C ASN A 405 31.77 -9.13 29.72
N ASN A 406 31.92 -8.00 30.42
CA ASN A 406 31.30 -6.73 30.04
C ASN A 406 31.90 -6.19 28.74
N THR A 407 33.22 -6.18 28.60
CA THR A 407 33.91 -5.80 27.36
C THR A 407 33.47 -6.67 26.19
N LYS A 408 33.35 -7.99 26.39
CA LYS A 408 32.84 -8.90 25.35
C LYS A 408 31.44 -8.52 24.88
N LYS A 409 30.52 -8.24 25.81
CA LYS A 409 29.14 -7.81 25.47
C LYS A 409 29.13 -6.50 24.69
N LEU A 410 29.99 -5.54 25.04
CA LEU A 410 30.12 -4.28 24.30
C LEU A 410 30.62 -4.51 22.88
N ARG A 411 31.68 -5.31 22.69
CA ARG A 411 32.18 -5.64 21.35
C ARG A 411 31.10 -6.32 20.51
N GLU A 412 30.34 -7.25 21.08
CA GLU A 412 29.22 -7.91 20.40
C GLU A 412 28.12 -6.93 19.99
N LEU A 413 27.77 -5.97 20.87
CA LEU A 413 26.81 -4.91 20.57
C LEU A 413 27.28 -4.06 19.38
N VAL A 414 28.50 -3.53 19.44
CA VAL A 414 29.03 -2.65 18.38
C VAL A 414 29.20 -3.39 17.06
N PHE A 415 29.70 -4.63 17.10
CA PHE A 415 29.79 -5.48 15.91
C PHE A 415 28.43 -5.68 15.24
N THR A 416 27.38 -5.92 16.02
CA THR A 416 26.02 -6.13 15.49
C THR A 416 25.50 -4.87 14.79
N ILE A 417 25.75 -3.69 15.38
CA ILE A 417 25.33 -2.40 14.81
C ILE A 417 26.10 -2.10 13.52
N ILE A 418 27.43 -2.20 13.54
CA ILE A 418 28.26 -1.99 12.35
C ILE A 418 27.85 -2.94 11.23
N LYS A 419 27.64 -4.22 11.53
CA LYS A 419 27.18 -5.21 10.57
C LYS A 419 25.82 -4.83 9.97
N LYS A 420 24.86 -4.39 10.79
CA LYS A 420 23.56 -3.92 10.32
C LYS A 420 23.71 -2.70 9.40
N GLY A 421 24.58 -1.75 9.73
CA GLY A 421 24.88 -0.61 8.85
C GLY A 421 25.43 -1.03 7.49
N GLN A 422 26.36 -1.99 7.47
CA GLN A 422 26.91 -2.54 6.23
C GLN A 422 25.84 -3.26 5.39
N GLU A 423 24.97 -4.04 6.02
CA GLU A 423 23.83 -4.71 5.35
C GLU A 423 22.87 -3.68 4.72
N LEU A 424 22.55 -2.59 5.44
CA LEU A 424 21.71 -1.50 4.93
C LEU A 424 22.36 -0.78 3.73
N ILE A 425 23.68 -0.57 3.76
CA ILE A 425 24.41 0.00 2.62
C ILE A 425 24.27 -0.89 1.38
N GLU A 426 24.43 -2.21 1.53
CA GLU A 426 24.29 -3.16 0.43
C GLU A 426 22.85 -3.22 -0.12
N GLU A 427 21.85 -3.11 0.75
CA GLU A 427 20.45 -3.02 0.34
C GLU A 427 20.17 -1.73 -0.46
N LEU A 428 20.67 -0.59 0.03
CA LEU A 428 20.50 0.70 -0.64
C LEU A 428 21.21 0.78 -1.99
N LYS A 429 22.36 0.13 -2.15
CA LYS A 429 23.07 0.02 -3.45
C LYS A 429 22.25 -0.74 -4.50
N GLN A 430 21.41 -1.67 -4.08
CA GLN A 430 20.53 -2.44 -4.97
C GLN A 430 19.22 -1.71 -5.28
N SER A 431 18.88 -0.67 -4.51
CA SER A 431 17.71 0.17 -4.76
C SER A 431 17.87 0.98 -6.05
N THR A 432 16.79 1.05 -6.83
CA THR A 432 16.76 1.89 -8.04
C THR A 432 16.40 3.35 -7.73
N CYS A 433 15.95 3.65 -6.52
CA CYS A 433 15.58 4.99 -6.08
C CYS A 433 16.68 5.52 -5.15
N GLY A 434 17.30 6.64 -5.53
CA GLY A 434 18.26 7.33 -4.68
C GLY A 434 17.55 7.96 -3.49
N ILE A 435 18.10 7.79 -2.29
CA ILE A 435 17.58 8.40 -1.07
C ILE A 435 18.55 9.49 -0.62
N VAL A 436 18.03 10.69 -0.38
CA VAL A 436 18.79 11.85 0.10
C VAL A 436 18.29 12.22 1.48
N VAL A 437 19.23 12.63 2.33
CA VAL A 437 19.02 13.05 3.71
C VAL A 437 19.45 14.50 3.81
N ASP A 438 18.61 15.32 4.46
CA ASP A 438 18.82 16.76 4.67
C ASP A 438 19.15 17.59 3.40
N ASN A 439 18.74 17.12 2.22
CA ASN A 439 18.99 17.72 0.90
C ASN A 439 20.47 17.83 0.47
N GLU A 440 21.40 17.24 1.22
CA GLU A 440 22.83 17.42 0.98
C GLU A 440 23.57 16.11 0.73
N GLN A 441 23.17 15.03 1.41
CA GLN A 441 23.92 13.77 1.44
C GLN A 441 23.05 12.58 1.07
N SER A 442 23.66 11.58 0.43
CA SER A 442 22.95 10.31 0.18
C SER A 442 22.82 9.49 1.47
N ALA A 443 21.77 8.67 1.56
CA ALA A 443 21.59 7.73 2.67
C ALA A 443 22.81 6.79 2.84
N ILE A 444 23.45 6.40 1.74
CA ILE A 444 24.66 5.55 1.76
C ILE A 444 25.83 6.29 2.43
N GLU A 445 26.08 7.55 2.06
CA GLU A 445 27.13 8.36 2.69
C GLU A 445 26.85 8.57 4.17
N GLN A 446 25.59 8.85 4.53
CA GLN A 446 25.22 9.03 5.93
C GLN A 446 25.45 7.75 6.76
N ILE A 447 25.00 6.58 6.28
CA ILE A 447 25.24 5.31 6.99
C ILE A 447 26.74 5.00 7.06
N THR A 448 27.51 5.32 6.02
CA THR A 448 28.96 5.11 6.02
C THR A 448 29.62 5.94 7.13
N MET A 449 29.31 7.23 7.24
CA MET A 449 29.83 8.07 8.32
C MET A 449 29.42 7.56 9.71
N LEU A 450 28.20 7.07 9.85
CA LEU A 450 27.69 6.49 11.10
C LEU A 450 28.40 5.18 11.47
N VAL A 451 28.71 4.33 10.49
CA VAL A 451 29.51 3.11 10.69
C VAL A 451 30.93 3.47 11.09
N ASP A 452 31.58 4.42 10.40
CA ASP A 452 32.93 4.87 10.71
C ASP A 452 33.02 5.50 12.11
N PHE A 453 32.00 6.28 12.48
CA PHE A 453 31.86 6.83 13.83
C PHE A 453 31.80 5.71 14.89
N MET A 454 30.94 4.71 14.69
CA MET A 454 30.83 3.60 15.63
C MET A 454 32.11 2.76 15.71
N ASP A 455 32.81 2.57 14.59
CA ASP A 455 34.09 1.86 14.56
C ASP A 455 35.16 2.62 15.36
N GLN A 456 35.27 3.93 15.18
CA GLN A 456 36.19 4.77 15.96
C GLN A 456 35.88 4.70 17.47
N ARG A 457 34.60 4.83 17.85
CA ARG A 457 34.16 4.69 19.24
C ARG A 457 34.50 3.31 19.82
N ALA A 458 34.41 2.25 19.00
CA ALA A 458 34.77 0.89 19.40
C ALA A 458 36.26 0.77 19.72
N GLN A 459 37.12 1.33 18.86
CA GLN A 459 38.57 1.32 19.05
C GLN A 459 38.96 2.03 20.35
N GLU A 460 38.37 3.21 20.62
CA GLU A 460 38.59 3.96 21.87
C GLU A 460 38.14 3.16 23.11
N ALA A 461 36.99 2.48 23.03
CA ALA A 461 36.49 1.64 24.12
C ALA A 461 37.39 0.43 24.39
N ASP A 462 37.93 -0.19 23.34
CA ASP A 462 38.82 -1.34 23.45
C ASP A 462 40.18 -0.98 24.04
N GLU A 463 40.78 0.14 23.63
CA GLU A 463 42.03 0.63 24.22
C GLU A 463 41.89 0.86 25.73
N LEU A 464 40.78 1.49 26.12
CA LEU A 464 40.46 1.75 27.51
C LEU A 464 40.17 0.46 28.29
N ALA A 465 39.44 -0.47 27.70
CA ALA A 465 39.16 -1.76 28.30
C ALA A 465 40.45 -2.58 28.54
N GLU A 466 41.40 -2.54 27.61
CA GLU A 466 42.70 -3.18 27.76
C GLU A 466 43.56 -2.52 28.85
N CYS A 467 43.60 -1.18 28.88
CA CYS A 467 44.27 -0.44 29.96
C CYS A 467 43.72 -0.84 31.34
N ARG A 468 42.38 -0.87 31.47
CA ARG A 468 41.69 -1.26 32.70
C ARG A 468 41.97 -2.72 33.07
N ARG A 469 41.94 -3.63 32.10
CA ARG A 469 42.25 -5.06 32.29
C ARG A 469 43.65 -5.24 32.88
N MET A 470 44.65 -4.59 32.27
CA MET A 470 46.03 -4.62 32.74
C MET A 470 46.16 -4.10 34.18
N HIS A 471 45.48 -3.00 34.51
CA HIS A 471 45.50 -2.43 35.86
C HIS A 471 44.93 -3.39 36.93
N ILE A 472 43.84 -4.09 36.60
CA ILE A 472 43.25 -5.12 37.48
C ILE A 472 44.25 -6.27 37.67
N GLU A 473 44.87 -6.76 36.59
CA GLU A 473 45.85 -7.85 36.65
C GLU A 473 47.08 -7.50 37.50
N TYR A 474 47.60 -6.29 37.37
CA TYR A 474 48.71 -5.81 38.22
C TYR A 474 48.29 -5.70 39.68
N SER A 475 47.08 -5.23 39.96
CA SER A 475 46.57 -5.12 41.33
C SER A 475 46.41 -6.49 41.99
N ILE A 476 45.97 -7.52 41.24
CA ILE A 476 45.91 -8.91 41.71
C ILE A 476 47.32 -9.43 42.05
N LYS A 477 48.29 -9.24 41.15
CA LYS A 477 49.69 -9.66 41.36
C LYS A 477 50.29 -8.97 42.57
N PHE A 478 50.07 -7.67 42.73
CA PHE A 478 50.53 -6.92 43.89
C PHE A 478 49.95 -7.46 45.19
N ARG A 479 48.65 -7.79 45.21
CA ARG A 479 48.00 -8.38 46.40
C ARG A 479 48.56 -9.76 46.73
N GLN A 480 48.85 -10.59 45.73
CA GLN A 480 49.51 -11.88 45.94
C GLN A 480 50.90 -11.69 46.57
N PHE A 481 51.70 -10.75 46.04
CA PHE A 481 53.01 -10.42 46.60
C PHE A 481 52.91 -9.95 48.06
N GLU A 482 51.91 -9.13 48.39
CA GLU A 482 51.68 -8.68 49.76
C GLU A 482 51.36 -9.84 50.72
N ILE A 483 50.53 -10.80 50.29
CA ILE A 483 50.23 -12.02 51.04
C ILE A 483 51.50 -12.83 51.26
N ASP A 484 52.30 -13.05 50.22
CA ASP A 484 53.55 -13.80 50.28
C ASP A 484 54.55 -13.11 51.24
N ALA A 485 54.65 -11.78 51.20
CA ALA A 485 55.49 -11.00 52.10
C ALA A 485 55.03 -11.09 53.56
N GLN A 486 53.72 -11.05 53.82
CA GLN A 486 53.16 -11.24 55.16
C GLN A 486 53.44 -12.66 55.70
N GLN A 487 53.40 -13.68 54.83
CA GLN A 487 53.75 -15.04 55.18
C GLN A 487 55.23 -15.17 55.57
N VAL A 488 56.14 -14.57 54.80
CA VAL A 488 57.57 -14.52 55.12
C VAL A 488 57.81 -13.79 56.45
N GLN A 489 57.14 -12.66 56.70
CA GLN A 489 57.22 -11.97 58.00
C GLN A 489 56.75 -12.85 59.16
N SER A 490 55.69 -13.64 58.98
CA SER A 490 55.21 -14.59 59.98
C SER A 490 56.25 -15.67 60.28
N TRP A 491 56.91 -16.21 59.25
CA TRP A 491 58.00 -17.18 59.43
C TRP A 491 59.19 -16.59 60.18
N ILE A 492 59.58 -15.36 59.87
CA ILE A 492 60.66 -14.66 60.58
C ILE A 492 60.29 -14.52 62.07
N ARG A 493 59.11 -13.98 62.40
CA ARG A 493 58.66 -13.82 63.80
C ARG A 493 58.60 -15.14 64.55
N LYS A 494 58.12 -16.21 63.90
CA LYS A 494 58.10 -17.55 64.49
C LYS A 494 59.51 -18.06 64.75
N GLY A 495 60.43 -17.82 63.82
CA GLY A 495 61.84 -18.17 63.96
C GLY A 495 62.53 -17.41 65.08
N GLU A 496 62.30 -16.11 65.18
CA GLU A 496 62.77 -15.26 66.29
C GLU A 496 62.26 -15.77 67.64
N SER A 497 60.98 -16.10 67.75
CA SER A 497 60.40 -16.64 68.98
C SER A 497 61.03 -17.98 69.39
N MET A 498 61.27 -18.89 68.42
CA MET A 498 61.96 -20.16 68.67
C MET A 498 63.41 -19.95 69.13
N LEU A 499 64.14 -19.02 68.50
CA LEU A 499 65.50 -18.66 68.89
C LEU A 499 65.53 -18.09 70.32
N ILE A 500 64.63 -17.17 70.64
CA ILE A 500 64.55 -16.57 71.98
C ILE A 500 64.31 -17.62 73.06
N ALA A 501 63.39 -18.57 72.81
CA ALA A 501 63.09 -19.66 73.73
C ALA A 501 64.29 -20.61 73.97
N SER A 502 65.27 -20.64 73.05
CA SER A 502 66.44 -21.51 73.13
C SER A 502 67.66 -20.90 73.84
N PHE A 503 67.58 -19.65 74.33
CA PHE A 503 68.73 -18.96 74.98
C PHE A 503 69.03 -19.38 76.44
N HIS A 504 68.38 -20.42 76.97
CA HIS A 504 68.73 -20.91 78.31
C HIS A 504 70.05 -21.70 78.28
N ILE A 505 70.89 -21.50 79.30
CA ILE A 505 72.14 -22.24 79.46
C ILE A 505 71.80 -23.61 80.08
N PRO A 506 72.01 -24.73 79.38
CA PRO A 506 71.65 -26.05 79.88
C PRO A 506 72.43 -26.40 81.16
N LEU A 507 71.75 -27.01 82.12
CA LEU A 507 72.32 -27.39 83.42
C LEU A 507 72.74 -28.87 83.46
N SER A 508 72.49 -29.63 82.39
CA SER A 508 72.89 -31.03 82.24
C SER A 508 73.30 -31.38 80.80
N LEU A 509 74.14 -32.42 80.64
CA LEU A 509 74.54 -32.93 79.33
C LEU A 509 73.33 -33.36 78.48
N LYS A 510 72.34 -34.02 79.12
CA LYS A 510 71.12 -34.47 78.46
C LYS A 510 70.31 -33.29 77.90
N GLU A 511 70.14 -32.23 78.68
CA GLU A 511 69.45 -31.01 78.27
C GLU A 511 70.21 -30.27 77.15
N ALA A 512 71.54 -30.25 77.21
CA ALA A 512 72.38 -29.67 76.15
C ALA A 512 72.26 -30.44 74.83
N GLU A 513 72.21 -31.78 74.87
CA GLU A 513 72.00 -32.63 73.69
C GLU A 513 70.59 -32.45 73.10
N GLU A 514 69.56 -32.33 73.95
CA GLU A 514 68.18 -32.05 73.53
C GLU A 514 68.05 -30.67 72.85
N LEU A 515 68.67 -29.62 73.43
CA LEU A 515 68.76 -28.28 72.84
C LEU A 515 69.51 -28.29 71.49
N ARG A 516 70.62 -29.04 71.38
CA ARG A 516 71.39 -29.18 70.12
C ARG A 516 70.55 -29.80 69.01
N VAL A 517 69.88 -30.92 69.28
CA VAL A 517 69.03 -31.60 68.30
C VAL A 517 67.83 -30.73 67.90
N SER A 518 67.26 -29.99 68.86
CA SER A 518 66.20 -29.01 68.60
C SER A 518 66.68 -27.90 67.66
N HIS A 519 67.88 -27.37 67.90
CA HIS A 519 68.49 -26.34 67.06
C HIS A 519 68.81 -26.83 65.65
N GLU A 520 69.30 -28.05 65.47
CA GLU A 520 69.53 -28.64 64.14
C GLU A 520 68.22 -28.76 63.34
N LYS A 521 67.12 -29.15 63.99
CA LYS A 521 65.79 -29.20 63.35
C LYS A 521 65.30 -27.80 62.97
N PHE A 522 65.54 -26.81 63.82
CA PHE A 522 65.25 -25.41 63.52
C PHE A 522 66.04 -24.92 62.30
N GLN A 523 67.34 -25.21 62.23
CA GLN A 523 68.22 -24.83 61.12
C GLN A 523 67.70 -25.40 59.78
N GLN A 524 67.34 -26.68 59.75
CA GLN A 524 66.76 -27.31 58.55
C GLN A 524 65.43 -26.68 58.14
N ALA A 525 64.57 -26.32 59.10
CA ALA A 525 63.30 -25.65 58.82
C ALA A 525 63.51 -24.21 58.29
N PHE A 526 64.51 -23.52 58.80
CA PHE A 526 64.90 -22.18 58.34
C PHE A 526 65.42 -22.20 56.90
N GLU A 527 66.32 -23.13 56.57
CA GLU A 527 66.86 -23.29 55.21
C GLU A 527 65.75 -23.58 54.18
N ARG A 528 64.76 -24.41 54.54
CA ARG A 528 63.58 -24.65 53.68
C ARG A 528 62.71 -23.41 53.49
N SER A 529 62.52 -22.62 54.55
CA SER A 529 61.75 -21.37 54.50
C SER A 529 62.48 -20.29 53.69
N HIS A 530 63.81 -20.24 53.80
CA HIS A 530 64.67 -19.39 52.99
C HIS A 530 64.60 -19.75 51.50
N ALA A 531 64.71 -21.04 51.15
CA ALA A 531 64.55 -21.51 49.78
C ALA A 531 63.16 -21.16 49.20
N SER A 532 62.10 -21.29 50.00
CA SER A 532 60.74 -20.89 49.61
C SER A 532 60.61 -19.38 49.36
N THR A 533 61.32 -18.57 50.14
CA THR A 533 61.33 -17.10 50.00
C THR A 533 62.05 -16.64 48.73
N LEU A 534 63.10 -17.35 48.32
CA LEU A 534 63.79 -17.09 47.05
C LEU A 534 62.89 -17.34 45.83
N HIS A 535 62.00 -18.33 45.91
CA HIS A 535 61.00 -18.59 44.88
C HIS A 535 59.98 -17.44 44.73
N PHE A 536 59.57 -16.81 45.83
CA PHE A 536 58.65 -15.66 45.76
C PHE A 536 59.27 -14.43 45.11
N LYS A 537 60.59 -14.24 45.23
CA LYS A 537 61.31 -13.10 44.64
C LYS A 537 61.40 -13.14 43.10
N GLN A 538 61.21 -14.32 42.50
CA GLN A 538 61.34 -14.54 41.06
C GLN A 538 60.00 -14.52 40.30
N ARG A 539 58.88 -14.50 41.02
CA ARG A 539 57.52 -14.35 40.50
C ARG A 539 57.13 -12.87 40.47
#